data_AF-A0A4Q5S8U8-F1
#
_entry.id   AF-A0A4Q5S8U8-F1
#
_cell.length_a   1.000
_cell.length_b   1.000
_cell.length_c   1.000
_cell.angle_alpha   90.00
_cell.angle_beta   90.00
_cell.angle_gamma   90.00
#
_symmetry.space_group_name_H-M   'P 1'
#
loop_
_entity.id
_entity.type
_entity.pdbx_description
1 polymer ?
#
loop_
_entity_poly.entity_id
_entity_poly.type
_entity_poly.pdbx_seq_one_letter_code
_entity_poly.pdbx_strand_id
1 'polypeptide(L)'
;MRRNAAYWIQKLRLSKHVEGGYFREKSDETWHFYAGDTLNIFEIEPDGKLVTHKLGNNPDNNEHLQIVIRAGSWFGSRLAPGGTYALTGCTVAPGFSFEDFELATAANLTNRFPMHEELIRQLTYS
;
A
#
# COMPACT_ATOMS: atom_id res chain seq x y z
N MET A 1 -0.74 -10.64 -27.04
CA MET A 1 0.36 -10.35 -26.08
C MET A 1 -0.25 -10.15 -24.70
N ARG A 2 0.18 -10.93 -23.69
CA ARG A 2 -0.35 -10.80 -22.31
C ARG A 2 0.26 -9.54 -21.66
N ARG A 3 -0.57 -8.64 -21.15
CA ARG A 3 -0.12 -7.44 -20.41
C ARG A 3 0.41 -7.91 -19.04
N ASN A 4 1.67 -7.62 -18.75
CA ASN A 4 2.37 -7.94 -17.49
C ASN A 4 3.05 -6.68 -16.92
N ALA A 5 3.78 -6.78 -15.80
CA ALA A 5 4.48 -5.64 -15.21
C ALA A 5 5.38 -4.90 -16.22
N ALA A 6 6.21 -5.62 -16.97
CA ALA A 6 7.14 -5.04 -17.94
C ALA A 6 6.40 -4.24 -19.04
N TYR A 7 5.27 -4.77 -19.51
CA TYR A 7 4.41 -4.06 -20.46
C TYR A 7 3.93 -2.72 -19.89
N TRP A 8 3.42 -2.71 -18.65
CA TRP A 8 2.88 -1.48 -18.03
C TRP A 8 3.97 -0.46 -17.72
N ILE A 9 5.12 -0.91 -17.19
CA ILE A 9 6.29 -0.06 -16.94
C ILE A 9 6.71 0.66 -18.24
N GLN A 10 6.86 -0.08 -19.34
CA GLN A 10 7.21 0.52 -20.63
C GLN A 10 6.10 1.42 -21.17
N LYS A 11 4.84 0.97 -21.12
CA LYS A 11 3.70 1.65 -21.74
C LYS A 11 3.37 2.97 -21.06
N LEU A 12 3.47 3.02 -19.72
CA LEU A 12 3.17 4.17 -18.89
C LEU A 12 4.42 4.96 -18.48
N ARG A 13 5.62 4.50 -18.89
CA ARG A 13 6.92 5.10 -18.55
C ARG A 13 7.11 5.26 -17.04
N LEU A 14 6.79 4.20 -16.30
CA LEU A 14 6.89 4.20 -14.84
C LEU A 14 8.36 4.15 -14.40
N SER A 15 8.70 4.92 -13.38
CA SER A 15 9.97 4.85 -12.68
C SER A 15 9.83 3.98 -11.44
N LYS A 16 10.95 3.43 -10.96
CA LYS A 16 10.97 2.75 -9.66
C LYS A 16 10.55 3.76 -8.58
N HIS A 17 9.58 3.38 -7.76
CA HIS A 17 9.18 4.16 -6.60
C HIS A 17 10.37 4.29 -5.64
N VAL A 18 10.66 5.50 -5.16
CA VAL A 18 11.86 5.75 -4.34
C VAL A 18 11.64 5.29 -2.89
N GLU A 19 10.37 5.25 -2.48
CA GLU A 19 9.92 4.76 -1.20
C GLU A 19 9.54 3.27 -1.29
N GLY A 20 9.99 2.48 -0.32
CA GLY A 20 9.52 1.14 -0.06
C GLY A 20 9.13 1.00 1.41
N GLY A 21 8.07 0.25 1.68
CA GLY A 21 7.66 -0.13 3.03
C GLY A 21 6.53 0.67 3.66
N TYR A 22 6.46 0.66 5.00
CA TYR A 22 5.39 1.35 5.73
C TYR A 22 5.64 2.85 5.79
N PHE A 23 4.62 3.62 5.41
CA PHE A 23 4.61 5.06 5.56
C PHE A 23 3.25 5.53 6.06
N ARG A 24 3.20 6.79 6.47
CA ARG A 24 1.99 7.46 6.92
C ARG A 24 1.95 8.85 6.31
N GLU A 25 0.75 9.29 5.97
CA GLU A 25 0.51 10.64 5.50
C GLU A 25 -0.52 11.37 6.37
N LYS A 26 -0.50 12.70 6.34
CA LYS A 26 -1.53 13.54 6.98
C LYS A 26 -2.78 13.75 6.13
N SER A 27 -2.83 13.17 4.94
CA SER A 27 -3.94 13.23 3.99
C SER A 27 -4.57 11.86 3.78
N ASP A 28 -5.83 11.82 3.36
CA ASP A 28 -6.46 10.58 2.92
C ASP A 28 -5.84 10.19 1.56
N GLU A 29 -5.50 8.91 1.38
CA GLU A 29 -5.04 8.35 0.11
C GLU A 29 -6.06 7.34 -0.42
N THR A 30 -6.61 7.60 -1.60
CA THR A 30 -7.50 6.67 -2.31
C THR A 30 -6.70 5.84 -3.30
N TRP A 31 -6.71 4.53 -3.11
CA TRP A 31 -6.14 3.54 -4.00
C TRP A 31 -7.19 3.05 -5.00
N HIS A 32 -6.80 2.99 -6.27
CA HIS A 32 -7.64 2.53 -7.39
C HIS A 32 -6.99 1.32 -8.07
N PHE A 33 -7.74 0.23 -8.24
CA PHE A 33 -7.27 -0.93 -8.99
C PHE A 33 -7.44 -0.71 -10.50
N TYR A 34 -6.40 -0.99 -11.28
CA TYR A 34 -6.46 -0.91 -12.75
C TYR A 34 -6.25 -2.25 -13.45
N ALA A 35 -5.28 -3.06 -13.02
CA ALA A 35 -5.00 -4.37 -13.61
C ALA A 35 -4.09 -5.24 -12.72
N GLY A 36 -4.05 -6.54 -13.00
CA GLY A 36 -3.11 -7.48 -12.37
C GLY A 36 -3.79 -8.36 -11.33
N ASP A 37 -3.03 -8.69 -10.29
CA ASP A 37 -3.43 -9.57 -9.20
C ASP A 37 -3.79 -8.76 -7.95
N THR A 38 -4.45 -9.39 -6.99
CA THR A 38 -4.88 -8.76 -5.73
C THR A 38 -3.70 -8.14 -4.98
N LEU A 39 -3.83 -6.87 -4.60
CA LEU A 39 -2.89 -6.17 -3.74
C LEU A 39 -3.47 -6.09 -2.32
N ASN A 40 -2.78 -6.66 -1.34
CA ASN A 40 -3.13 -6.48 0.06
C ASN A 40 -2.52 -5.16 0.54
N ILE A 41 -3.37 -4.28 1.08
CA ILE A 41 -2.96 -3.04 1.76
C ILE A 41 -3.18 -3.24 3.24
N PHE A 42 -2.11 -3.18 4.02
CA PHE A 42 -2.13 -3.31 5.46
C PHE A 42 -2.18 -1.92 6.06
N GLU A 43 -3.19 -1.66 6.87
CA GLU A 43 -3.41 -0.39 7.55
C GLU A 43 -3.37 -0.63 9.06
N ILE A 44 -2.46 0.05 9.77
CA ILE A 44 -2.47 0.15 11.22
C ILE A 44 -3.10 1.49 11.55
N GLU A 45 -4.34 1.45 12.04
CA GLU A 45 -5.10 2.62 12.48
C GLU A 45 -4.41 3.29 13.69
N PRO A 46 -4.71 4.57 14.00
CA PRO A 46 -4.06 5.30 15.10
C PRO A 46 -4.17 4.64 16.48
N ASP A 47 -5.20 3.81 16.70
CA ASP A 47 -5.42 3.03 17.93
C ASP A 47 -4.64 1.69 17.97
N GLY A 48 -3.90 1.36 16.90
CA GLY A 48 -3.11 0.14 16.77
C GLY A 48 -3.87 -1.04 16.17
N LYS A 49 -5.15 -0.88 15.78
CA LYS A 49 -5.91 -1.91 15.08
C LYS A 49 -5.34 -2.13 13.68
N LEU A 50 -5.07 -3.39 13.33
CA LEU A 50 -4.64 -3.79 11.99
C LEU A 50 -5.86 -4.15 11.14
N VAL A 51 -5.96 -3.51 9.97
CA VAL A 51 -6.92 -3.82 8.92
C VAL A 51 -6.15 -4.25 7.68
N THR A 52 -6.61 -5.30 7.00
CA THR A 52 -6.06 -5.72 5.70
C THR A 52 -7.13 -5.55 4.65
N HIS A 53 -6.89 -4.63 3.72
CA HIS A 53 -7.76 -4.39 2.59
C HIS A 53 -7.28 -5.19 1.37
N LYS A 54 -8.21 -5.75 0.60
CA LYS A 54 -7.90 -6.42 -0.67
C LYS A 54 -8.28 -5.52 -1.84
N LEU A 55 -7.29 -4.91 -2.49
CA LEU A 55 -7.49 -4.11 -3.69
C LEU A 55 -7.43 -5.03 -4.92
N GLY A 56 -8.53 -5.09 -5.69
CA GLY A 56 -8.68 -6.03 -6.79
C GLY A 56 -10.02 -5.89 -7.51
N ASN A 57 -10.31 -6.78 -8.46
CA ASN A 57 -11.52 -6.73 -9.28
C ASN A 57 -12.44 -7.95 -9.11
N ASN A 58 -12.25 -8.75 -8.07
CA ASN A 58 -13.09 -9.89 -7.74
C ASN A 58 -13.92 -9.67 -6.45
N PRO A 59 -15.14 -9.09 -6.55
CA PRO A 59 -16.00 -8.85 -5.38
C PRO A 59 -16.33 -10.11 -4.58
N ASP A 60 -16.43 -11.27 -5.24
CA ASP A 60 -16.73 -12.55 -4.58
C ASP A 60 -15.58 -13.02 -3.66
N ASN A 61 -14.38 -12.45 -3.80
CA ASN A 61 -13.22 -12.67 -2.93
C ASN A 61 -13.02 -11.55 -1.88
N ASN A 62 -14.04 -10.71 -1.66
CA ASN A 62 -13.98 -9.49 -0.85
C ASN A 62 -12.91 -8.50 -1.34
N GLU A 63 -12.73 -8.41 -2.66
CA GLU A 63 -11.87 -7.40 -3.25
C GLU A 63 -12.65 -6.13 -3.58
N HIS A 64 -11.96 -5.00 -3.46
CA HIS A 64 -12.51 -3.70 -3.73
C HIS A 64 -11.75 -3.04 -4.88
N LEU A 65 -12.49 -2.43 -5.82
CA LEU A 65 -11.88 -1.64 -6.90
C LEU A 65 -11.23 -0.35 -6.37
N GLN A 66 -11.68 0.13 -5.20
CA GLN A 66 -11.19 1.34 -4.56
C GLN A 66 -11.14 1.16 -3.04
N ILE A 67 -10.08 1.64 -2.41
CA ILE A 67 -9.87 1.65 -0.96
C ILE A 67 -9.38 3.03 -0.55
N VAL A 68 -9.86 3.55 0.58
CA VAL A 68 -9.38 4.81 1.17
C VAL A 68 -8.59 4.46 2.43
N ILE A 69 -7.33 4.87 2.48
CA ILE A 69 -6.54 4.88 3.71
C ILE A 69 -6.71 6.23 4.37
N ARG A 70 -7.08 6.20 5.65
CA ARG A 70 -7.37 7.41 6.42
C ARG A 70 -6.08 8.12 6.81
N ALA A 71 -6.11 9.45 6.78
CA ALA A 71 -5.05 10.30 7.28
C ALA A 71 -4.62 9.87 8.70
N GLY A 72 -3.31 9.75 8.90
CA GLY A 72 -2.75 9.38 10.20
C GLY A 72 -2.59 7.87 10.45
N SER A 73 -3.11 7.00 9.57
CA SER A 73 -2.84 5.56 9.59
C SER A 73 -1.46 5.24 9.02
N TRP A 74 -0.80 4.21 9.55
CA TRP A 74 0.38 3.63 8.92
C TRP A 74 -0.04 2.57 7.92
N PHE A 75 0.50 2.59 6.72
CA PHE A 75 0.16 1.58 5.73
C PHE A 75 1.31 1.19 4.83
N GLY A 76 1.18 -0.03 4.30
CA GLY A 76 2.11 -0.62 3.35
C GLY A 76 1.37 -1.67 2.54
N SER A 77 1.89 -2.05 1.38
CA SER A 77 1.20 -3.00 0.50
C SER A 77 2.12 -4.11 -0.01
N ARG A 78 1.53 -5.27 -0.29
CA ARG A 78 2.19 -6.38 -0.99
C ARG A 78 1.17 -7.16 -1.79
N LEU A 79 1.63 -7.82 -2.86
CA LEU A 79 0.78 -8.72 -3.63
C LEU A 79 0.28 -9.86 -2.74
N ALA A 80 -0.97 -10.29 -2.96
CA ALA A 80 -1.46 -11.52 -2.37
C ALA A 80 -0.56 -12.71 -2.79
N PRO A 81 -0.48 -13.79 -1.98
CA PRO A 81 0.35 -14.94 -2.30
C PRO A 81 0.09 -15.47 -3.72
N GLY A 82 1.15 -15.66 -4.50
CA GLY A 82 1.08 -16.09 -5.90
C GLY A 82 0.84 -14.97 -6.92
N GLY A 83 0.60 -13.74 -6.47
CA GLY A 83 0.51 -12.57 -7.34
C GLY A 83 1.84 -12.22 -8.00
N THR A 84 1.77 -11.66 -9.20
CA THR A 84 2.92 -11.32 -10.04
C THR A 84 3.07 -9.81 -10.23
N TYR A 85 1.97 -9.08 -10.37
CA TYR A 85 1.96 -7.62 -10.43
C TYR A 85 0.58 -7.06 -10.10
N ALA A 86 0.54 -5.81 -9.65
CA ALA A 86 -0.68 -5.00 -9.59
C ALA A 86 -0.36 -3.63 -10.19
N LEU A 87 -1.26 -3.14 -11.03
CA LEU A 87 -1.26 -1.77 -11.53
C LEU A 87 -2.34 -1.02 -10.76
N THR A 88 -1.93 0.00 -10.03
CA THR A 88 -2.80 0.84 -9.22
C THR A 88 -2.61 2.30 -9.58
N GLY A 89 -3.55 3.13 -9.15
CA GLY A 89 -3.40 4.58 -9.07
C GLY A 89 -3.72 5.05 -7.66
N CYS A 90 -3.08 6.12 -7.23
CA CYS A 90 -3.33 6.73 -5.94
C CYS A 90 -3.75 8.19 -6.12
N THR A 91 -4.74 8.61 -5.35
CA THR A 91 -5.19 10.00 -5.27
C THR A 91 -5.11 10.45 -3.82
N VAL A 92 -4.27 11.44 -3.52
CA VAL A 92 -4.11 11.99 -2.17
C VAL A 92 -4.88 13.31 -2.06
N ALA A 93 -5.66 13.47 -0.99
CA ALA A 93 -6.41 14.68 -0.71
C ALA A 93 -6.44 15.00 0.81
N PRO A 94 -6.07 16.23 1.24
CA PRO A 94 -5.47 17.35 0.47
C PRO A 94 -4.18 16.97 -0.27
N GLY A 95 -3.81 17.74 -1.29
CA GLY A 95 -2.71 17.39 -2.19
C GLY A 95 -1.41 17.05 -1.44
N PHE A 96 -0.68 16.04 -1.95
CA PHE A 96 0.53 15.52 -1.33
C PHE A 96 1.61 16.59 -1.10
N SER A 97 2.19 16.60 0.09
CA SER A 97 3.40 17.34 0.45
C SER A 97 4.37 16.40 1.15
N PHE A 98 5.66 16.50 0.83
CA PHE A 98 6.70 15.74 1.55
C PHE A 98 6.75 16.08 3.05
N GLU A 99 6.25 17.24 3.46
CA GLU A 99 6.14 17.65 4.87
C GLU A 99 5.08 16.86 5.65
N ASP A 100 4.18 16.19 4.91
CA ASP A 100 3.09 15.37 5.44
C ASP A 100 3.40 13.88 5.37
N PHE A 101 4.51 13.49 4.74
CA PHE A 101 4.96 12.11 4.58
C PHE A 101 5.93 11.71 5.70
N GLU A 102 5.63 10.60 6.37
CA GLU A 102 6.50 10.00 7.38
C GLU A 102 6.80 8.55 7.02
N LEU A 103 8.07 8.26 6.74
CA LEU A 103 8.53 6.88 6.51
C LEU A 103 8.83 6.21 7.86
N ALA A 104 8.29 5.01 8.07
CA ALA A 104 8.55 4.26 9.27
C ALA A 104 9.93 3.59 9.21
N THR A 105 10.66 3.59 10.32
CA THR A 105 11.70 2.58 10.54
C THR A 105 11.08 1.37 11.22
N ALA A 106 11.60 0.17 10.94
CA ALA A 106 11.17 -1.05 11.61
C ALA A 106 11.15 -0.84 13.13
N ALA A 107 12.27 -0.36 13.70
CA ALA A 107 12.43 -0.15 15.14
C ALA A 107 11.37 0.81 15.72
N ASN A 108 11.09 1.95 15.08
CA ASN A 108 10.11 2.90 15.62
C ASN A 108 8.70 2.29 15.58
N LEU A 109 8.33 1.67 14.47
CA LEU A 109 6.98 1.14 14.31
C LEU A 109 6.74 -0.10 15.17
N THR A 110 7.73 -0.99 15.33
CA THR A 110 7.66 -2.15 16.24
C THR A 110 7.59 -1.74 17.70
N ASN A 111 8.30 -0.67 18.10
CA ASN A 111 8.20 -0.16 19.48
C ASN A 111 6.80 0.37 19.79
N ARG A 112 6.13 0.96 18.81
CA ARG A 112 4.77 1.49 18.95
C ARG A 112 3.70 0.42 18.84
N PHE A 113 3.88 -0.54 17.94
CA PHE A 113 2.93 -1.61 17.65
C PHE A 113 3.60 -2.99 17.74
N PRO A 114 4.04 -3.42 18.95
CA PRO A 114 4.79 -4.66 19.11
C PRO A 114 3.98 -5.90 18.73
N MET A 115 2.65 -5.83 18.79
CA MET A 115 1.76 -6.91 18.38
C MET A 115 1.81 -7.22 16.86
N HIS A 116 2.30 -6.28 16.05
CA HIS A 116 2.39 -6.41 14.58
C HIS A 116 3.84 -6.54 14.08
N GLU A 117 4.78 -6.89 14.97
CA GLU A 117 6.22 -6.86 14.69
C GLU A 117 6.61 -7.63 13.42
N GLU A 118 6.09 -8.85 13.26
CA GLU A 118 6.40 -9.70 12.10
C GLU A 118 6.02 -9.01 10.79
N LEU A 119 4.80 -8.47 10.72
CA LEU A 119 4.30 -7.78 9.53
C LEU A 119 5.09 -6.50 9.25
N ILE A 120 5.39 -5.72 10.30
CA ILE A 120 6.18 -4.49 10.19
C ILE A 120 7.53 -4.82 9.58
N ARG A 121 8.27 -5.80 10.13
CA ARG A 121 9.60 -6.20 9.63
C ARG A 121 9.58 -6.69 8.19
N GLN A 122 8.51 -7.35 7.74
CA GLN A 122 8.39 -7.81 6.36
C GLN A 122 8.22 -6.67 5.35
N LEU A 123 7.66 -5.54 5.79
CA LEU A 123 7.29 -4.44 4.90
C LEU A 123 8.24 -3.25 5.03
N THR A 124 8.75 -2.91 6.22
CA THR A 124 9.83 -1.93 6.35
C THR A 124 11.13 -2.55 5.84
N TYR A 125 11.44 -2.34 4.57
CA TYR A 125 12.73 -2.71 3.99
C TYR A 125 13.87 -2.02 4.78
N SER A 126 14.94 -2.78 5.02
CA SER A 126 16.27 -2.30 5.41
C SER A 126 17.19 -2.30 4.20
#